data_AF-A0A2V1IV30-F1
#
_entry.id   AF-A0A2V1IV30-F1
#
_cell.length_a   1.000
_cell.length_b   1.000
_cell.length_c   1.000
_cell.angle_alpha   90.00
_cell.angle_beta   90.00
_cell.angle_gamma   90.00
#
_symmetry.space_group_name_H-M   'P 1'
#
loop_
_entity.id
_entity.type
_entity.pdbx_description
1 polymer ?
#
loop_
_entity_poly.entity_id
_entity_poly.type
_entity_poly.pdbx_seq_one_letter_code
_entity_poly.pdbx_strand_id
1 'polypeptide(L)'
;MRRPKLRDSNRLMDSCYGIGDIPSDIIVKVGGSIVFIIYTGRKDITGEDWGDIFSKAIDGKHLNSPLGIADVVKGKTAWSMKTVKTAHPLTAKKVRLISGRCSPDYSYGIEDPHADIQKTGEAVLAIWNSRVDITLAHYNAARVGVLVRDESLKEFTFFEEYLEHYNIANYIWEENKNGNLIGVEEKSGLKKFTWQPHGSQFTIDCEIPSNSIKFKIKHPEKISEDDILDHLGYNREWVEIL
;
A
#
# COMPACT_ATOMS: atom_id res chain seq x y z
N MET A 1 14.84 20.81 5.31
CA MET A 1 14.79 21.47 6.64
C MET A 1 15.73 20.76 7.61
N ARG A 2 16.58 21.48 8.36
CA ARG A 2 17.36 20.89 9.46
C ARG A 2 16.41 20.52 10.61
N ARG A 3 16.34 19.24 10.96
CA ARG A 3 15.54 18.77 12.11
C ARG A 3 16.15 19.28 13.43
N PRO A 4 15.33 19.61 14.44
CA PRO A 4 15.82 19.97 15.76
C PRO A 4 16.60 18.80 16.38
N LYS A 5 17.75 19.09 17.00
CA LYS A 5 18.50 18.11 17.80
C LYS A 5 17.77 17.90 19.12
N LEU A 6 17.15 16.74 19.30
CA LEU A 6 16.53 16.32 20.56
C LEU A 6 17.51 15.46 21.34
N ARG A 7 17.54 15.59 22.67
CA ARG A 7 18.45 14.80 23.54
C ARG A 7 18.22 13.28 23.40
N ASP A 8 17.00 12.87 23.08
CA ASP A 8 16.61 11.47 22.88
C ASP A 8 16.45 11.06 21.40
N SER A 9 16.93 11.89 20.45
CA SER A 9 16.70 11.66 19.00
C SER A 9 17.32 10.36 18.47
N ASN A 10 18.24 9.75 19.20
CA ASN A 10 18.86 8.48 18.82
C ASN A 10 17.84 7.33 18.73
N ARG A 11 16.67 7.45 19.35
CA ARG A 11 15.57 6.47 19.20
C ARG A 11 14.75 6.67 17.92
N LEU A 12 14.84 7.81 17.25
CA LEU A 12 13.99 8.19 16.10
C LEU A 12 14.62 7.87 14.73
N MET A 13 15.87 7.42 14.69
CA MET A 13 16.61 7.19 13.45
C MET A 13 16.86 5.69 13.22
N ASP A 14 15.82 4.96 12.83
CA ASP A 14 15.98 3.55 12.48
C ASP A 14 15.13 3.18 11.25
N SER A 15 15.09 4.10 10.29
CA SER A 15 14.63 3.81 8.93
C SER A 15 15.83 3.67 8.01
N CYS A 16 15.73 2.76 7.06
CA CYS A 16 16.79 2.53 6.08
C CYS A 16 17.05 3.75 5.17
N TYR A 17 16.09 4.67 5.06
CA TYR A 17 16.23 5.94 4.33
C TYR A 17 15.13 6.96 4.74
N GLY A 18 15.33 8.22 4.36
CA GLY A 18 14.37 9.31 4.59
C GLY A 18 13.12 9.19 3.71
N ILE A 19 11.97 9.63 4.19
CA ILE A 19 10.74 9.59 3.37
C ILE A 19 10.92 10.40 2.08
N GLY A 20 10.53 9.81 0.95
CA GLY A 20 10.71 10.43 -0.37
C GLY A 20 12.15 10.43 -0.89
N ASP A 21 13.12 9.90 -0.12
CA ASP A 21 14.52 9.74 -0.50
C ASP A 21 14.85 8.25 -0.71
N ILE A 22 13.99 7.52 -1.43
CA ILE A 22 14.17 6.08 -1.67
C ILE A 22 15.43 5.87 -2.51
N PRO A 23 16.42 5.10 -2.00
CA PRO A 23 17.65 4.80 -2.72
C PRO A 23 17.42 4.09 -4.06
N SER A 24 18.21 4.43 -5.08
CA SER A 24 18.08 3.84 -6.42
C SER A 24 18.36 2.34 -6.46
N ASP A 25 19.21 1.82 -5.57
CA ASP A 25 19.49 0.38 -5.47
C ASP A 25 18.24 -0.41 -5.05
N ILE A 26 17.41 0.15 -4.17
CA ILE A 26 16.11 -0.44 -3.80
C ILE A 26 15.21 -0.52 -5.03
N ILE A 27 15.15 0.53 -5.85
CA ILE A 27 14.37 0.56 -7.09
C ILE A 27 14.86 -0.49 -8.09
N VAL A 28 16.18 -0.66 -8.22
CA VAL A 28 16.76 -1.71 -9.08
C VAL A 28 16.38 -3.10 -8.57
N LYS A 29 16.45 -3.37 -7.26
CA LYS A 29 16.03 -4.65 -6.65
C LYS A 29 14.53 -4.92 -6.85
N VAL A 30 13.69 -3.89 -6.70
CA VAL A 30 12.25 -3.93 -7.00
C VAL A 30 12.04 -4.30 -8.47
N GLY A 31 12.69 -3.58 -9.39
CA GLY A 31 12.59 -3.85 -10.84
C GLY A 31 13.00 -5.27 -11.20
N GLY A 32 14.09 -5.79 -10.63
CA GLY A 32 14.52 -7.18 -10.84
C GLY A 32 13.48 -8.21 -10.38
N SER A 33 12.83 -7.97 -9.24
CA SER A 33 11.78 -8.87 -8.74
C SER A 33 10.51 -8.81 -9.59
N ILE A 34 10.14 -7.64 -10.11
CA ILE A 34 9.02 -7.49 -11.05
C ILE A 34 9.33 -8.22 -12.37
N VAL A 35 10.55 -8.06 -12.91
CA VAL A 35 10.98 -8.78 -14.12
C VAL A 35 10.87 -10.28 -13.92
N PHE A 36 11.27 -10.79 -12.74
CA PHE A 36 11.12 -12.20 -12.40
C PHE A 36 9.64 -12.65 -12.37
N ILE A 37 8.75 -11.87 -11.75
CA ILE A 37 7.31 -12.15 -11.75
C ILE A 37 6.77 -12.24 -13.17
N ILE A 38 7.10 -11.28 -14.04
CA ILE A 38 6.68 -11.28 -15.45
C ILE A 38 7.24 -12.52 -16.17
N TYR A 39 8.52 -12.85 -15.92
CA TYR A 39 9.18 -14.01 -16.51
C TYR A 39 8.46 -15.32 -16.16
N THR A 40 8.00 -15.48 -14.91
CA THR A 40 7.21 -16.65 -14.47
C THR A 40 5.78 -16.70 -15.05
N GLY A 41 5.45 -15.82 -16.00
CA GLY A 41 4.17 -15.81 -16.70
C GLY A 41 3.06 -15.04 -16.00
N ARG A 42 3.37 -14.36 -14.88
CA ARG A 42 2.37 -13.58 -14.16
C ARG A 42 2.06 -12.26 -14.87
N LYS A 43 0.77 -11.97 -15.00
CA LYS A 43 0.24 -10.78 -15.69
C LYS A 43 -0.10 -9.62 -14.76
N ASP A 44 -0.03 -9.84 -13.45
CA ASP A 44 -0.44 -8.83 -12.48
C ASP A 44 0.37 -8.91 -11.18
N ILE A 45 0.43 -7.79 -10.45
CA ILE A 45 1.06 -7.65 -9.13
C ILE A 45 -0.04 -7.37 -8.10
N THR A 46 -0.22 -8.28 -7.15
CA THR A 46 -1.16 -8.14 -6.04
C THR A 46 -0.53 -7.34 -4.89
N GLY A 47 -1.32 -7.04 -3.86
CA GLY A 47 -0.79 -6.41 -2.64
C GLY A 47 0.26 -7.28 -1.94
N GLU A 48 0.05 -8.59 -1.92
CA GLU A 48 0.97 -9.58 -1.33
C GLU A 48 2.32 -9.56 -2.06
N ASP A 49 2.28 -9.64 -3.39
CA ASP A 49 3.50 -9.59 -4.21
C ASP A 49 4.27 -8.30 -3.98
N TRP A 50 3.55 -7.19 -3.83
CA TRP A 50 4.20 -5.92 -3.57
C TRP A 50 4.90 -5.90 -2.21
N GLY A 51 4.30 -6.52 -1.18
CA GLY A 51 4.95 -6.76 0.10
C GLY A 51 6.20 -7.63 0.01
N ASP A 52 6.15 -8.72 -0.74
CA ASP A 52 7.30 -9.61 -0.96
C ASP A 52 8.43 -8.92 -1.72
N ILE A 53 8.11 -8.25 -2.83
CA ILE A 53 9.08 -7.51 -3.65
C ILE A 53 9.77 -6.44 -2.80
N PHE A 54 9.00 -5.64 -2.07
CA PHE A 54 9.54 -4.52 -1.31
C PHE A 54 10.34 -4.97 -0.09
N SER A 55 9.84 -5.96 0.67
CA SER A 55 10.57 -6.52 1.81
C SER A 55 11.92 -7.10 1.37
N LYS A 56 11.96 -7.84 0.26
CA LYS A 56 13.20 -8.34 -0.32
C LYS A 56 14.14 -7.19 -0.75
N ALA A 57 13.61 -6.15 -1.38
CA ALA A 57 14.42 -5.04 -1.86
C ALA A 57 15.11 -4.27 -0.72
N ILE A 58 14.43 -4.12 0.41
CA ILE A 58 14.97 -3.43 1.57
C ILE A 58 15.69 -4.34 2.55
N ASP A 59 15.79 -5.67 2.33
CA ASP A 59 16.27 -6.62 3.34
C ASP A 59 15.46 -6.54 4.66
N GLY A 60 14.13 -6.43 4.50
CA GLY A 60 13.14 -6.40 5.57
C GLY A 60 12.38 -7.72 5.69
N LYS A 61 11.28 -7.68 6.42
CA LYS A 61 10.38 -8.83 6.61
C LYS A 61 8.97 -8.47 6.14
N HIS A 62 8.41 -9.28 5.25
CA HIS A 62 6.97 -9.30 5.00
C HIS A 62 6.28 -10.11 6.10
N LEU A 63 5.22 -9.56 6.70
CA LEU A 63 4.51 -10.20 7.78
C LEU A 63 3.45 -11.17 7.24
N ASN A 64 3.52 -12.44 7.65
CA ASN A 64 2.50 -13.45 7.31
C ASN A 64 1.08 -13.06 7.75
N SER A 65 0.98 -12.21 8.77
CA SER A 65 -0.26 -11.57 9.20
C SER A 65 0.02 -10.10 9.49
N PRO A 66 -0.74 -9.16 8.88
CA PRO A 66 -0.55 -7.75 9.15
C PRO A 66 -0.74 -7.42 10.64
N LEU A 67 0.15 -6.61 11.20
CA LEU A 67 0.02 -6.09 12.56
C LEU A 67 -0.57 -4.69 12.47
N GLY A 68 -1.87 -4.56 12.76
CA GLY A 68 -2.63 -3.34 12.49
C GLY A 68 -2.80 -3.13 10.99
N ILE A 69 -1.93 -2.32 10.41
CA ILE A 69 -1.83 -2.03 8.96
C ILE A 69 -0.41 -2.21 8.41
N ALA A 70 0.54 -2.66 9.25
CA ALA A 70 1.88 -2.96 8.80
C ALA A 70 1.88 -4.27 8.00
N ASP A 71 2.38 -4.22 6.78
CA ASP A 71 2.60 -5.38 5.92
C ASP A 71 4.10 -5.72 5.92
N VAL A 72 4.98 -4.74 5.70
CA VAL A 72 6.44 -4.92 5.67
C VAL A 72 7.12 -4.16 6.80
N VAL A 73 8.17 -4.73 7.38
CA VAL A 73 8.91 -4.13 8.51
C VAL A 73 10.42 -4.25 8.35
N LYS A 74 11.15 -3.23 8.80
CA LYS A 74 12.62 -3.25 8.91
C LYS A 74 13.06 -2.33 10.05
N GLY A 75 13.81 -2.87 11.01
CA GLY A 75 14.22 -2.12 12.20
C GLY A 75 13.00 -1.62 12.98
N LYS A 76 12.90 -0.30 13.19
CA LYS A 76 11.74 0.34 13.84
C LYS A 76 10.80 1.05 12.87
N THR A 77 10.88 0.73 11.57
CA THR A 77 9.97 1.26 10.55
C THR A 77 9.06 0.17 10.02
N ALA A 78 7.79 0.49 9.84
CA ALA A 78 6.78 -0.34 9.20
C ALA A 78 6.20 0.35 7.97
N TRP A 79 5.76 -0.44 7.01
CA TRP A 79 5.12 0.01 5.78
C TRP A 79 3.81 -0.75 5.56
N SER A 80 2.73 -0.03 5.28
CA SER A 80 1.55 -0.59 4.64
C SER A 80 1.75 -0.53 3.12
N MET A 81 1.69 -1.68 2.45
CA MET A 81 2.00 -1.79 1.03
C MET A 81 0.71 -1.71 0.22
N LYS A 82 0.68 -0.77 -0.73
CA LYS A 82 -0.47 -0.56 -1.62
C LYS A 82 -0.01 -0.59 -3.06
N THR A 83 -0.79 -1.26 -3.91
CA THR A 83 -0.62 -1.15 -5.35
C THR A 83 -1.89 -0.62 -5.99
N VAL A 84 -1.73 0.28 -6.97
CA VAL A 84 -2.83 0.89 -7.71
C VAL A 84 -2.55 0.75 -9.20
N LYS A 85 -3.60 0.36 -9.92
CA LYS A 85 -3.54 0.24 -11.38
C LYS A 85 -4.08 1.50 -12.05
N THR A 86 -3.39 1.98 -13.09
CA THR A 86 -3.80 3.15 -13.88
C THR A 86 -3.27 3.05 -15.32
N ALA A 87 -3.94 3.69 -16.27
CA ALA A 87 -3.49 3.70 -17.66
C ALA A 87 -2.15 4.44 -17.87
N HIS A 88 -1.86 5.46 -17.05
CA HIS A 88 -0.68 6.32 -17.21
C HIS A 88 0.03 6.59 -15.88
N PRO A 89 0.81 5.62 -15.36
CA PRO A 89 1.45 5.72 -14.04
C PRO A 89 2.38 6.93 -13.90
N LEU A 90 3.11 7.26 -14.98
CA LEU A 90 4.14 8.31 -14.96
C LEU A 90 3.59 9.73 -14.91
N THR A 91 2.33 9.93 -15.28
CA THR A 91 1.68 11.25 -15.35
C THR A 91 0.48 11.37 -14.41
N ALA A 92 0.10 10.28 -13.74
CA ALA A 92 -0.93 10.28 -12.71
C ALA A 92 -0.59 11.33 -11.63
N LYS A 93 -1.61 12.05 -11.17
CA LYS A 93 -1.50 13.07 -10.12
C LYS A 93 -2.18 12.65 -8.82
N LYS A 94 -3.15 11.74 -8.92
CA LYS A 94 -3.95 11.25 -7.80
C LYS A 94 -4.25 9.78 -7.99
N VAL A 95 -4.37 9.06 -6.89
CA VAL A 95 -4.76 7.65 -6.85
C VAL A 95 -5.71 7.41 -5.69
N ARG A 96 -6.55 6.38 -5.80
CA ARG A 96 -7.41 5.93 -4.70
C ARG A 96 -6.81 4.67 -4.10
N LEU A 97 -6.53 4.71 -2.80
CA LEU A 97 -5.91 3.61 -2.06
C LEU A 97 -6.98 2.81 -1.32
N ILE A 98 -7.04 1.50 -1.55
CA ILE A 98 -7.83 0.59 -0.72
C ILE A 98 -7.13 0.46 0.64
N SER A 99 -7.79 0.96 1.67
CA SER A 99 -7.23 1.19 3.00
C SER A 99 -7.84 0.25 4.04
N GLY A 100 -8.24 -0.95 3.58
CA GLY A 100 -8.77 -2.04 4.39
C GLY A 100 -10.29 -2.02 4.52
N ARG A 101 -10.80 -3.00 5.28
CA ARG A 101 -12.21 -3.10 5.62
C ARG A 101 -12.47 -2.44 6.95
N CYS A 102 -13.21 -1.35 6.98
CA CYS A 102 -13.63 -0.71 8.23
C CYS A 102 -15.11 -1.04 8.40
N SER A 103 -15.45 -1.89 9.38
CA SER A 103 -16.82 -2.33 9.64
C SER A 103 -17.36 -1.65 10.90
N PRO A 104 -18.18 -0.59 10.75
CA PRO A 104 -18.85 0.07 11.87
C PRO A 104 -19.82 -0.85 12.61
N ASP A 105 -20.46 -1.78 11.90
CA ASP A 105 -21.31 -2.82 12.48
C ASP A 105 -20.52 -3.69 13.47
N TYR A 106 -19.48 -4.39 13.00
CA TYR A 106 -18.66 -5.24 13.87
C TYR A 106 -18.01 -4.48 15.05
N SER A 107 -17.56 -3.24 14.81
CA SER A 107 -16.74 -2.51 15.78
C SER A 107 -17.57 -1.69 16.78
N TYR A 108 -18.75 -1.22 16.38
CA TYR A 108 -19.57 -0.26 17.14
C TYR A 108 -21.07 -0.59 17.17
N GLY A 109 -21.52 -1.69 16.54
CA GLY A 109 -22.93 -2.06 16.45
C GLY A 109 -23.77 -1.12 15.58
N ILE A 110 -23.15 -0.45 14.60
CA ILE A 110 -23.87 0.42 13.65
C ILE A 110 -24.37 -0.46 12.49
N GLU A 111 -25.53 -1.07 12.67
CA GLU A 111 -26.15 -1.99 11.69
C GLU A 111 -26.66 -1.26 10.44
N ASP A 112 -27.33 -0.12 10.61
CA ASP A 112 -27.75 0.76 9.52
C ASP A 112 -26.78 1.94 9.38
N PRO A 113 -25.85 1.93 8.40
CA PRO A 113 -24.89 3.00 8.22
C PRO A 113 -25.51 4.32 7.74
N HIS A 114 -26.75 4.31 7.25
CA HIS A 114 -27.43 5.49 6.72
C HIS A 114 -28.28 6.21 7.75
N ALA A 115 -28.59 5.57 8.88
CA ALA A 115 -29.37 6.18 9.97
C ALA A 115 -28.69 7.43 10.55
N ASP A 116 -27.36 7.43 10.62
CA ASP A 116 -26.54 8.58 11.00
C ASP A 116 -25.21 8.53 10.23
N ILE A 117 -25.19 9.17 9.07
CA ILE A 117 -24.05 9.18 8.14
C ILE A 117 -22.79 9.74 8.81
N GLN A 118 -22.94 10.81 9.60
CA GLN A 118 -21.82 11.44 10.27
C GLN A 118 -21.22 10.47 11.29
N LYS A 119 -22.04 9.92 12.18
CA LYS A 119 -21.59 8.94 13.17
C LYS A 119 -20.94 7.70 12.54
N THR A 120 -21.50 7.20 11.43
CA THR A 120 -20.90 6.09 10.68
C THR A 120 -19.53 6.46 10.13
N GLY A 121 -19.41 7.65 9.52
CA GLY A 121 -18.14 8.16 8.99
C GLY A 121 -17.07 8.35 10.06
N GLU A 122 -17.45 8.86 11.23
CA GLU A 122 -16.59 8.99 12.40
C GLU A 122 -16.10 7.62 12.88
N ALA A 123 -17.00 6.63 12.94
CA ALA A 123 -16.64 5.25 13.29
C ALA A 123 -15.65 4.64 12.28
N VAL A 124 -15.82 4.89 10.98
CA VAL A 124 -14.89 4.45 9.94
C VAL A 124 -13.48 5.01 10.18
N LEU A 125 -13.36 6.32 10.43
CA LEU A 125 -12.06 6.93 10.72
C LEU A 125 -11.47 6.47 12.05
N ALA A 126 -12.30 6.23 13.06
CA ALA A 126 -11.86 5.68 14.33
C ALA A 126 -11.27 4.27 14.16
N ILE A 127 -11.87 3.41 13.33
CA ILE A 127 -11.32 2.07 13.02
C ILE A 127 -9.97 2.19 12.32
N TRP A 128 -9.86 3.08 11.32
CA TRP A 128 -8.59 3.33 10.64
C TRP A 128 -7.52 3.79 11.63
N ASN A 129 -7.81 4.83 12.42
CA ASN A 129 -6.90 5.40 13.41
C ASN A 129 -6.45 4.35 14.43
N SER A 130 -7.35 3.51 14.95
CA SER A 130 -6.99 2.42 15.87
C SER A 130 -6.02 1.41 15.24
N ARG A 131 -6.10 1.18 13.92
CA ARG A 131 -5.12 0.33 13.23
C ARG A 131 -3.77 1.01 13.06
N VAL A 132 -3.76 2.33 12.85
CA VAL A 132 -2.53 3.13 12.88
C VAL A 132 -1.88 3.03 14.27
N ASP A 133 -2.68 3.15 15.34
CA ASP A 133 -2.22 3.04 16.73
C ASP A 133 -1.56 1.69 17.02
N ILE A 134 -2.17 0.60 16.58
CA ILE A 134 -1.58 -0.74 16.71
C ILE A 134 -0.19 -0.75 16.05
N THR A 135 -0.06 -0.26 14.81
CA THR A 135 1.25 -0.21 14.15
C THR A 135 2.26 0.64 14.94
N LEU A 136 1.87 1.86 15.34
CA LEU A 136 2.76 2.80 16.03
C LEU A 136 3.12 2.39 17.46
N ALA A 137 2.33 1.52 18.10
CA ALA A 137 2.69 0.91 19.37
C ALA A 137 3.89 -0.04 19.25
N HIS A 138 4.14 -0.60 18.06
CA HIS A 138 5.21 -1.55 17.80
C HIS A 138 6.39 -0.96 17.02
N TYR A 139 6.15 0.10 16.22
CA TYR A 139 7.14 0.70 15.33
C TYR A 139 7.20 2.22 15.52
N ASN A 140 8.40 2.78 15.48
CA ASN A 140 8.62 4.22 15.70
C ASN A 140 8.14 5.08 14.52
N ALA A 141 8.04 4.48 13.34
CA ALA A 141 7.53 5.12 12.14
C ALA A 141 6.68 4.14 11.33
N ALA A 142 5.52 4.62 10.86
CA ALA A 142 4.68 3.92 9.92
C ALA A 142 4.60 4.72 8.62
N ARG A 143 4.73 4.05 7.48
CA ARG A 143 4.60 4.63 6.15
C ARG A 143 3.58 3.86 5.32
N VAL A 144 3.06 4.48 4.28
CA VAL A 144 2.39 3.77 3.19
C VAL A 144 3.33 3.76 1.99
N GLY A 145 3.60 2.58 1.42
CA GLY A 145 4.41 2.41 0.20
C GLY A 145 3.51 2.11 -0.99
N VAL A 146 3.34 3.09 -1.89
CA VAL A 146 2.36 3.02 -2.97
C VAL A 146 3.03 2.77 -4.32
N LEU A 147 2.85 1.58 -4.89
CA LEU A 147 3.25 1.25 -6.25
C LEU A 147 2.10 1.48 -7.23
N VAL A 148 2.21 2.55 -8.02
CA VAL A 148 1.32 2.85 -9.13
C VAL A 148 1.88 2.21 -10.39
N ARG A 149 1.06 1.47 -11.12
CA ARG A 149 1.49 0.65 -12.27
C ARG A 149 0.44 0.60 -13.37
N ASP A 150 0.87 0.26 -14.57
CA ASP A 150 -0.02 0.03 -15.70
C ASP A 150 -0.42 -1.45 -15.83
N GLU A 151 -1.37 -1.73 -16.71
CA GLU A 151 -1.80 -3.10 -17.03
C GLU A 151 -0.67 -3.93 -17.64
N SER A 152 0.27 -3.30 -18.37
CA SER A 152 1.35 -4.03 -19.03
C SER A 152 2.56 -4.30 -18.15
N LEU A 153 2.59 -3.77 -16.92
CA LEU A 153 3.72 -3.86 -15.99
C LEU A 153 5.03 -3.31 -16.59
N LYS A 154 4.96 -2.22 -17.35
CA LYS A 154 6.12 -1.56 -17.96
C LYS A 154 6.49 -0.27 -17.28
N GLU A 155 5.50 0.47 -16.81
CA GLU A 155 5.66 1.80 -16.27
C GLU A 155 5.19 1.85 -14.83
N PHE A 156 6.00 2.47 -13.98
CA PHE A 156 5.76 2.49 -12.55
C PHE A 156 6.05 3.87 -11.96
N THR A 157 5.26 4.23 -10.97
CA THR A 157 5.54 5.33 -10.05
C THR A 157 5.47 4.79 -8.63
N PHE A 158 6.55 4.92 -7.87
CA PHE A 158 6.62 4.52 -6.46
C PHE A 158 6.80 5.77 -5.59
N PHE A 159 6.01 5.87 -4.53
CA PHE A 159 6.17 6.91 -3.53
C PHE A 159 5.79 6.40 -2.14
N GLU A 160 6.20 7.16 -1.13
CA GLU A 160 5.88 6.90 0.26
C GLU A 160 5.26 8.14 0.90
N GLU A 161 4.32 7.90 1.81
CA GLU A 161 3.78 8.91 2.72
C GLU A 161 3.85 8.41 4.15
N TYR A 162 3.87 9.33 5.12
CA TYR A 162 3.70 8.92 6.51
C TYR A 162 2.29 8.41 6.70
N LEU A 163 2.19 7.35 7.48
CA LEU A 163 0.91 6.83 7.87
C LEU A 163 0.47 7.60 9.12
N GLU A 164 -0.49 8.48 8.94
CA GLU A 164 -0.96 9.41 9.96
C GLU A 164 -2.40 9.11 10.37
N HIS A 165 -2.73 9.56 11.59
CA HIS A 165 -4.10 9.65 12.06
C HIS A 165 -4.85 10.75 11.34
N TYR A 166 -6.13 10.52 11.10
CA TYR A 166 -7.04 11.56 10.68
C TYR A 166 -7.73 12.15 11.90
N ASN A 167 -7.66 13.47 12.05
CA ASN A 167 -8.51 14.15 13.03
C ASN A 167 -9.95 14.10 12.53
N ILE A 168 -10.76 13.26 13.19
CA ILE A 168 -12.13 12.93 12.80
C ILE A 168 -13.00 14.19 12.64
N ALA A 169 -12.83 15.17 13.53
CA ALA A 169 -13.61 16.40 13.54
C ALA A 169 -13.35 17.31 12.31
N ASN A 170 -12.30 17.05 11.53
CA ASN A 170 -12.03 17.82 10.32
C ASN A 170 -12.85 17.36 9.10
N TYR A 171 -13.70 16.33 9.24
CA TYR A 171 -14.38 15.70 8.12
C TYR A 171 -15.90 15.68 8.31
N ILE A 172 -16.59 16.14 7.27
CA ILE A 172 -18.03 16.01 7.12
C ILE A 172 -18.29 14.82 6.20
N TRP A 173 -19.21 13.96 6.61
CA TRP A 173 -19.61 12.80 5.83
C TRP A 173 -20.96 13.01 5.17
N GLU A 174 -21.04 12.64 3.90
CA GLU A 174 -22.26 12.71 3.10
C GLU A 174 -22.43 11.43 2.28
N GLU A 175 -23.66 11.14 1.86
CA GLU A 175 -23.96 10.01 0.98
C GLU A 175 -23.91 10.45 -0.49
N ASN A 176 -23.23 9.67 -1.33
CA ASN A 176 -23.26 9.88 -2.76
C ASN A 176 -24.38 9.09 -3.44
N LYS A 177 -24.65 9.40 -4.71
CA LYS A 177 -25.70 8.76 -5.53
C LYS A 177 -25.68 7.22 -5.60
N ASN A 178 -24.57 6.59 -5.23
CA ASN A 178 -24.40 5.13 -5.25
C ASN A 178 -24.55 4.52 -3.85
N GLY A 179 -25.01 5.28 -2.85
CA GLY A 179 -25.15 4.82 -1.47
C GLY A 179 -23.83 4.66 -0.71
N ASN A 180 -22.74 5.26 -1.20
CA ASN A 180 -21.47 5.24 -0.47
C ASN A 180 -21.32 6.51 0.35
N LEU A 181 -20.70 6.38 1.52
CA LEU A 181 -20.39 7.52 2.36
C LEU A 181 -19.06 8.12 1.90
N ILE A 182 -19.02 9.43 1.69
CA ILE A 182 -17.82 10.16 1.29
C ILE A 182 -17.45 11.15 2.39
N GLY A 183 -16.17 11.16 2.77
CA GLY A 183 -15.64 12.09 3.76
C GLY A 183 -14.98 13.27 3.06
N VAL A 184 -15.46 14.46 3.33
CA VAL A 184 -14.97 15.73 2.78
C VAL A 184 -14.27 16.51 3.89
N GLU A 185 -13.03 16.93 3.62
CA GLU A 185 -12.28 17.77 4.56
C GLU A 185 -12.90 19.16 4.62
N GLU A 186 -13.38 19.57 5.79
CA GLU A 186 -14.15 20.80 5.97
C GLU A 186 -13.40 22.04 5.49
N LYS A 187 -12.10 22.12 5.80
CA LYS A 187 -11.28 23.30 5.47
C LYS A 187 -11.03 23.48 3.98
N SER A 188 -10.85 22.38 3.24
CA SER A 188 -10.48 22.45 1.82
C SER A 188 -11.63 22.15 0.87
N GLY A 189 -12.73 21.58 1.38
CA GLY A 189 -13.83 21.06 0.58
C GLY A 189 -13.42 19.86 -0.29
N LEU A 190 -12.22 19.30 -0.09
CA LEU A 190 -11.74 18.18 -0.87
C LEU A 190 -12.27 16.88 -0.29
N LYS A 191 -12.91 16.09 -1.14
CA LYS A 191 -13.23 14.70 -0.83
C LYS A 191 -11.95 13.91 -0.62
N LYS A 192 -11.76 13.39 0.59
CA LYS A 192 -10.60 12.59 1.01
C LYS A 192 -10.91 11.11 1.10
N PHE A 193 -12.14 10.77 1.46
CA PHE A 193 -12.49 9.39 1.77
C PHE A 193 -13.69 8.90 0.97
N THR A 194 -13.74 7.60 0.78
CA THR A 194 -14.96 6.92 0.34
C THR A 194 -15.04 5.59 1.08
N TRP A 195 -16.16 5.38 1.76
CA TRP A 195 -16.50 4.14 2.43
C TRP A 195 -17.73 3.52 1.78
N GLN A 196 -17.62 2.23 1.46
CA GLN A 196 -18.66 1.47 0.78
C GLN A 196 -19.29 0.51 1.80
N PRO A 197 -20.59 0.63 2.09
CA PRO A 197 -21.26 -0.23 3.06
C PRO A 197 -21.08 -1.71 2.74
N HIS A 198 -21.30 -2.06 1.46
CA HIS A 198 -21.16 -3.42 0.98
C HIS A 198 -19.68 -3.82 0.95
N GLY A 199 -19.31 -4.78 1.80
CA GLY A 199 -17.93 -5.20 1.97
C GLY A 199 -17.10 -4.30 2.89
N SER A 200 -17.70 -3.25 3.48
CA SER A 200 -17.06 -2.36 4.45
C SER A 200 -15.76 -1.73 3.92
N GLN A 201 -15.66 -1.52 2.62
CA GLN A 201 -14.40 -1.11 1.99
C GLN A 201 -14.13 0.37 2.22
N PHE A 202 -13.00 0.69 2.86
CA PHE A 202 -12.54 2.05 3.07
C PHE A 202 -11.46 2.41 2.04
N THR A 203 -11.58 3.58 1.45
CA THR A 203 -10.60 4.10 0.48
C THR A 203 -10.22 5.54 0.78
N ILE A 204 -8.97 5.86 0.47
CA ILE A 204 -8.36 7.19 0.68
C ILE A 204 -7.91 7.73 -0.68
N ASP A 205 -8.35 8.93 -1.04
CA ASP A 205 -7.88 9.64 -2.22
C ASP A 205 -6.55 10.35 -1.88
N CYS A 206 -5.48 9.92 -2.53
CA CYS A 206 -4.09 10.33 -2.29
C CYS A 206 -3.56 11.14 -3.47
N GLU A 207 -2.78 12.18 -3.21
CA GLU A 207 -2.04 12.89 -4.26
C GLU A 207 -0.69 12.19 -4.48
N ILE A 208 -0.19 12.18 -5.71
CA ILE A 208 1.13 11.64 -5.99
C ILE A 208 2.16 12.75 -5.78
N PRO A 209 3.13 12.60 -4.85
CA PRO A 209 4.14 13.61 -4.60
C PRO A 209 5.00 13.89 -5.84
N SER A 210 5.45 15.14 -5.97
CA SER A 210 6.32 15.56 -7.09
C SER A 210 7.69 14.87 -7.07
N ASN A 211 8.17 14.48 -5.89
CA ASN A 211 9.39 13.70 -5.67
C ASN A 211 9.17 12.17 -5.75
N SER A 212 8.02 11.71 -6.26
CA SER A 212 7.80 10.29 -6.55
C SER A 212 8.83 9.75 -7.54
N ILE A 213 9.22 8.49 -7.35
CA ILE A 213 10.17 7.82 -8.23
C ILE A 213 9.42 7.20 -9.39
N LYS A 214 9.82 7.58 -10.60
CA LYS A 214 9.26 7.08 -11.85
C LYS A 214 10.28 6.19 -12.53
N PHE A 215 9.88 4.98 -12.89
CA PHE A 215 10.78 4.03 -13.54
C PHE A 215 10.05 3.17 -14.57
N LYS A 216 10.84 2.61 -15.48
CA LYS A 216 10.39 1.65 -16.48
C LYS A 216 11.20 0.39 -16.35
N ILE A 217 10.60 -0.75 -16.70
CA ILE A 217 11.33 -2.00 -16.83
C ILE A 217 11.26 -2.51 -18.27
N LYS A 218 12.32 -3.21 -18.68
CA LYS A 218 12.30 -3.98 -19.94
C LYS A 218 11.69 -5.34 -19.63
N HIS A 219 10.72 -5.77 -20.43
CA HIS A 219 10.19 -7.13 -20.30
C HIS A 219 11.30 -8.14 -20.64
N PRO A 220 11.37 -9.24 -19.87
CA PRO A 220 12.31 -10.31 -20.18
C PRO A 220 11.96 -10.94 -21.54
N GLU A 221 12.98 -11.42 -22.24
CA GLU A 221 12.77 -12.25 -23.41
C GLU A 221 12.12 -13.57 -22.99
N LYS A 222 11.26 -14.12 -23.86
CA LYS A 222 10.62 -15.40 -23.59
C LYS A 222 11.66 -16.50 -23.80
N ILE A 223 11.94 -17.27 -22.76
CA ILE A 223 12.66 -18.54 -22.87
C ILE A 223 11.63 -19.62 -23.24
N SER A 224 12.02 -20.59 -24.05
CA SER A 224 11.11 -21.67 -24.43
C SER A 224 10.79 -22.56 -23.23
N GLU A 225 9.63 -23.24 -23.25
CA GLU A 225 9.28 -24.18 -22.18
C GLU A 225 10.32 -25.30 -22.05
N ASP A 226 10.81 -25.82 -23.18
CA ASP A 226 11.83 -26.85 -23.24
C ASP A 226 13.14 -26.42 -22.55
N ASP A 227 13.64 -25.21 -22.84
CA ASP A 227 14.86 -24.69 -22.20
C ASP A 227 14.71 -24.57 -20.67
N ILE A 228 13.51 -24.24 -20.18
CA ILE A 228 13.22 -24.15 -18.74
C ILE A 228 13.19 -25.54 -18.12
N LEU A 229 12.49 -26.49 -18.75
CA LEU A 229 12.39 -27.86 -18.26
C LEU A 229 13.78 -28.52 -18.21
N ASP A 230 14.61 -28.30 -19.23
CA ASP A 230 15.99 -28.76 -19.26
C ASP A 230 16.82 -28.12 -18.14
N HIS A 231 16.69 -26.82 -17.91
CA HIS A 231 17.41 -26.12 -16.84
C HIS A 231 17.01 -26.59 -15.43
N LEU A 232 15.75 -26.95 -15.24
CA LEU A 232 15.24 -27.50 -13.98
C LEU A 232 15.63 -28.97 -13.76
N GLY A 233 16.15 -29.64 -14.79
CA GLY A 233 16.40 -31.08 -14.75
C GLY A 233 15.12 -31.90 -14.68
N TYR A 234 14.03 -31.38 -15.27
CA TYR A 234 12.76 -32.07 -15.32
C TYR A 234 12.92 -33.41 -16.04
N ASN A 235 12.36 -34.47 -15.44
CA ASN A 235 12.35 -35.80 -16.03
C ASN A 235 11.06 -36.53 -15.62
N ARG A 236 10.88 -37.75 -16.13
CA ARG A 236 9.65 -38.54 -15.88
C ARG A 236 9.40 -38.84 -14.40
N GLU A 237 10.42 -38.81 -13.54
CA GLU A 237 10.30 -39.09 -12.09
C GLU A 237 9.61 -37.94 -11.34
N TRP A 238 9.50 -36.76 -11.93
CA TRP A 238 8.76 -35.63 -11.35
C TRP A 238 7.24 -35.83 -11.37
N VAL A 239 6.73 -36.82 -12.12
CA VAL A 239 5.31 -37.12 -12.25
C VAL A 239 5.05 -38.57 -11.87
N GLU A 240 4.41 -38.77 -10.72
CA GLU A 240 3.88 -40.07 -10.32
C GLU A 240 2.43 -40.23 -10.82
N ILE A 241 2.15 -41.31 -11.55
CA ILE A 241 0.80 -41.68 -11.97
C ILE A 241 0.29 -42.74 -11.00
N LEU A 242 -0.77 -42.41 -10.24
CA LEU A 242 -1.44 -43.30 -9.28
C LEU A 242 -2.61 -44.07 -9.92
#